data_AF-A0A109ULF4-F1
#
_entry.id   AF-A0A109ULF4-F1
#
_cell.length_a   1.000
_cell.length_b   1.000
_cell.length_c   1.000
_cell.angle_alpha   90.00
_cell.angle_beta   90.00
_cell.angle_gamma   90.00
#
_symmetry.space_group_name_H-M   'P 1'
#
loop_
_entity.id
_entity.type
_entity.pdbx_description
1 polymer ?
#
loop_
_entity_poly.entity_id
_entity_poly.type
_entity_poly.pdbx_seq_one_letter_code
_entity_poly.pdbx_strand_id
1 'polypeptide(L)'
;MLAVWVEQLLGFASGALAAIRDDEQYPAFMAWAREEGAVLMGGDLAMAQALAPELWCQTPLERAGFACEPLARPGRNEPCWCDSGRKTKHCCGAVAMPADVPDHLMWMLSLRDWKGPTLKAALASGRAPAQALLEAGLIAAETGQRGRAQQILESLFHRGDWSRLPVQAEPAFELLIDLYQERGFNRKRAELLDEVLDRGPLFLRGVALERLCLMHLDSDDLDSAREAFVRAQQALPDSPTLAYIEAMLLLHEGHEQEAAERARFWFRRLERQGELEPDQMQFLADLAENPGATLADQLLNAEEDLAEPLAALQALLAELPPAPGLDIRHGDEGGLEYHSSAREDTLFAAWQVHFEVAVDEESALGFEGEPWVEAGTWLRQLCAHPEWLDSPRVVQALALALTSRFGSLPWMSPSLFEPLADRLERWLERIRGEGDGPFLWDNADNAVLLRTGLALVVGMERGARERSRRLAERLLTLDDQDSLGLQELVLDQLLREGRDQEALALTETRREEEPVLGMLMGRALALYRLSHEEEAEAMLQEVTSHNAHALAMLCADNPRPVRTGQDSVAEPGTRAEAWQYRTLMRDQWRATPGALAWLQANLSR
;
A
#
# COMPACT_ATOMS: atom_id res chain seq x y z
N MET A 1 -32.58 6.14 27.24
CA MET A 1 -32.24 6.24 28.68
C MET A 1 -30.74 6.10 28.89
N LEU A 2 -30.08 5.05 28.38
CA LEU A 2 -28.61 4.90 28.47
C LEU A 2 -27.82 5.95 27.68
N ALA A 3 -28.21 6.28 26.44
CA ALA A 3 -27.51 7.31 25.64
C ALA A 3 -27.47 8.69 26.34
N VAL A 4 -28.61 9.12 26.89
CA VAL A 4 -28.74 10.37 27.66
C VAL A 4 -27.85 10.35 28.91
N TRP A 5 -27.76 9.21 29.60
CA TRP A 5 -26.86 9.05 30.74
C TRP A 5 -25.39 9.18 30.33
N VAL A 6 -24.98 8.56 29.21
CA VAL A 6 -23.60 8.65 28.72
C VAL A 6 -23.22 10.09 28.39
N GLU A 7 -24.09 10.84 27.71
CA GLU A 7 -23.85 12.26 27.41
C GLU A 7 -23.74 13.10 28.70
N GLN A 8 -24.64 12.89 29.66
CA GLN A 8 -24.60 13.58 30.95
C GLN A 8 -23.34 13.23 31.76
N LEU A 9 -22.96 11.95 31.79
CA LEU A 9 -21.76 11.47 32.46
C LEU A 9 -20.51 12.09 31.84
N LEU A 10 -20.40 12.12 30.50
CA LEU A 10 -19.26 12.73 29.80
C LEU A 10 -19.19 14.24 30.04
N GLY A 11 -20.33 14.94 30.01
CA GLY A 11 -20.42 16.37 30.32
C GLY A 11 -20.00 16.67 31.77
N PHE A 12 -20.54 15.92 32.73
CA PHE A 12 -20.18 16.05 34.14
C PHE A 12 -18.72 15.71 34.39
N ALA A 13 -18.20 14.60 33.82
CA ALA A 13 -16.83 14.17 34.02
C ALA A 13 -15.81 15.14 33.40
N SER A 14 -16.12 15.75 32.26
CA SER A 14 -15.27 16.78 31.65
C SER A 14 -15.23 18.05 32.52
N GLY A 15 -16.39 18.50 33.02
CA GLY A 15 -16.45 19.62 33.97
C GLY A 15 -15.73 19.31 35.28
N ALA A 16 -15.90 18.08 35.80
CA ALA A 16 -15.26 17.62 37.02
C ALA A 16 -13.74 17.60 36.87
N LEU A 17 -13.24 17.12 35.73
CA LEU A 17 -11.81 17.13 35.42
C LEU A 17 -11.26 18.56 35.44
N ALA A 18 -11.93 19.51 34.80
CA ALA A 18 -11.51 20.92 34.81
C ALA A 18 -11.46 21.48 36.24
N ALA A 19 -12.52 21.26 37.03
CA ALA A 19 -12.57 21.72 38.42
C ALA A 19 -11.49 21.10 39.31
N ILE A 20 -11.19 19.81 39.14
CA ILE A 20 -10.12 19.12 39.89
C ILE A 20 -8.75 19.68 39.50
N ARG A 21 -8.54 20.07 38.23
CA ARG A 21 -7.26 20.64 37.77
C ARG A 21 -7.02 22.05 38.28
N ASP A 22 -8.08 22.84 38.46
CA ASP A 22 -7.98 24.17 39.03
C ASP A 22 -7.60 24.12 40.52
N ASP A 23 -8.16 23.17 41.29
CA ASP A 23 -7.78 22.90 42.67
C ASP A 23 -7.85 21.39 42.98
N GLU A 24 -6.69 20.74 43.07
CA GLU A 24 -6.55 19.30 43.35
C GLU A 24 -6.83 18.95 44.85
N GLN A 25 -7.89 19.55 45.41
CA GLN A 25 -8.41 19.33 46.76
C GLN A 25 -9.87 18.86 46.74
N TYR A 26 -10.13 17.73 47.39
CA TYR A 26 -11.44 17.12 47.42
C TYR A 26 -12.58 18.03 47.92
N PRO A 27 -12.43 18.83 49.00
CA PRO A 27 -13.50 19.71 49.47
C PRO A 27 -13.88 20.80 48.47
N ALA A 28 -12.91 21.37 47.73
CA ALA A 28 -13.14 22.37 46.70
C ALA A 28 -13.93 21.75 45.53
N PHE A 29 -13.54 20.56 45.09
CA PHE A 29 -14.26 19.82 44.07
C PHE A 29 -15.71 19.46 44.49
N MET A 30 -15.93 19.11 45.76
CA MET A 30 -17.29 18.87 46.27
C MET A 30 -18.16 20.13 46.32
N ALA A 31 -17.58 21.32 46.46
CA ALA A 31 -18.32 22.57 46.33
C ALA A 31 -18.77 22.79 44.88
N TRP A 32 -17.86 22.61 43.92
CA TRP A 32 -18.18 22.64 42.48
C TRP A 32 -19.29 21.65 42.11
N ALA A 33 -19.22 20.41 42.60
CA ALA A 33 -20.20 19.38 42.31
C ALA A 33 -21.63 19.76 42.77
N ARG A 34 -21.76 20.54 43.85
CA ARG A 34 -23.06 20.99 44.39
C ARG A 34 -23.66 22.16 43.63
N GLU A 35 -22.82 22.95 42.99
CA GLU A 35 -23.23 24.15 42.27
C GLU A 35 -23.33 23.83 40.77
N GLU A 36 -22.20 23.87 40.07
CA GLU A 36 -22.11 23.66 38.62
C GLU A 36 -22.40 22.21 38.22
N GLY A 37 -21.90 21.25 39.00
CA GLY A 37 -22.12 19.82 38.72
C GLY A 37 -23.61 19.43 38.75
N ALA A 38 -24.40 20.03 39.64
CA ALA A 38 -25.84 19.80 39.69
C ALA A 38 -26.55 20.33 38.43
N VAL A 39 -26.09 21.44 37.86
CA VAL A 39 -26.63 21.98 36.60
C VAL A 39 -26.37 21.03 35.44
N LEU A 40 -25.16 20.46 35.36
CA LEU A 40 -24.79 19.49 34.33
C LEU A 40 -25.60 18.18 34.42
N MET A 41 -26.08 17.83 35.62
CA MET A 41 -27.00 16.71 35.85
C MET A 41 -28.49 17.11 35.75
N GLY A 42 -28.82 18.18 35.02
CA GLY A 42 -30.21 18.61 34.81
C GLY A 42 -30.91 19.11 36.08
N GLY A 43 -30.14 19.58 37.07
CA GLY A 43 -30.64 20.03 38.38
C GLY A 43 -30.67 18.93 39.45
N ASP A 44 -30.25 17.69 39.14
CA ASP A 44 -30.21 16.60 40.11
C ASP A 44 -28.96 16.68 41.01
N LEU A 45 -29.10 17.43 42.11
CA LEU A 45 -28.06 17.56 43.13
C LEU A 45 -27.66 16.23 43.76
N ALA A 46 -28.60 15.30 43.95
CA ALA A 46 -28.32 14.02 44.61
C ALA A 46 -27.41 13.15 43.73
N MET A 47 -27.68 13.12 42.42
CA MET A 47 -26.84 12.44 41.45
C MET A 47 -25.45 13.07 41.36
N ALA A 48 -25.34 14.39 41.25
CA ALA A 48 -24.06 15.10 41.18
C ALA A 48 -23.18 14.83 42.43
N GLN A 49 -23.78 14.84 43.62
CA GLN A 49 -23.08 14.55 44.88
C GLN A 49 -22.66 13.08 45.00
N ALA A 50 -23.40 12.15 44.41
CA ALA A 50 -23.08 10.73 44.42
C ALA A 50 -22.00 10.36 43.39
N LEU A 51 -21.98 11.04 42.25
CA LEU A 51 -21.05 10.80 41.15
C LEU A 51 -19.65 11.40 41.41
N ALA A 52 -19.59 12.59 42.01
CA ALA A 52 -18.31 13.29 42.23
C ALA A 52 -17.26 12.45 42.98
N PRO A 53 -17.55 11.81 44.14
CA PRO A 53 -16.57 10.99 44.85
C PRO A 53 -16.02 9.83 44.01
N GLU A 54 -16.85 9.21 43.15
CA GLU A 54 -16.40 8.12 42.27
C GLU A 54 -15.40 8.63 41.23
N LEU A 55 -15.69 9.76 40.58
CA LEU A 55 -14.76 10.37 39.60
C LEU A 55 -13.47 10.86 40.26
N TRP A 56 -13.55 11.44 41.46
CA TRP A 56 -12.36 11.83 42.22
C TRP A 56 -11.42 10.64 42.43
N CYS A 57 -11.95 9.49 42.86
CA CYS A 57 -11.16 8.28 43.12
C CYS A 57 -10.47 7.74 41.86
N GLN A 58 -10.99 8.04 40.67
CA GLN A 58 -10.44 7.63 39.38
C GLN A 58 -9.51 8.67 38.75
N THR A 59 -9.48 9.91 39.26
CA THR A 59 -8.77 11.02 38.61
C THR A 59 -7.26 10.97 38.91
N PRO A 60 -6.39 10.92 37.88
CA PRO A 60 -4.96 10.98 38.09
C PRO A 60 -4.52 12.40 38.47
N LEU A 61 -3.87 12.59 39.61
CA LEU A 61 -3.48 13.93 40.10
C LEU A 61 -2.04 14.28 39.73
N GLU A 62 -1.82 15.46 39.15
CA GLU A 62 -0.49 15.91 38.74
C GLU A 62 0.44 16.06 39.96
N ARG A 63 -0.09 16.61 41.07
CA ARG A 63 0.67 16.77 42.32
C ARG A 63 1.15 15.45 42.93
N ALA A 64 0.46 14.36 42.62
CA ALA A 64 0.76 13.02 43.14
C ALA A 64 1.54 12.15 42.13
N GLY A 65 2.15 12.78 41.11
CA GLY A 65 2.84 12.05 40.04
C GLY A 65 1.90 11.14 39.27
N PHE A 66 0.69 11.63 38.97
CA PHE A 66 -0.39 10.92 38.28
C PHE A 66 -0.94 9.71 39.05
N ALA A 67 -0.80 9.68 40.39
CA ALA A 67 -1.54 8.72 41.22
C ALA A 67 -3.01 9.13 41.30
N CYS A 68 -3.90 8.16 41.38
CA CYS A 68 -5.25 8.39 41.89
C CYS A 68 -5.23 8.32 43.42
N GLU A 69 -6.07 9.11 44.08
CA GLU A 69 -6.22 9.11 45.55
C GLU A 69 -7.61 8.57 45.93
N PRO A 70 -7.80 7.24 45.97
CA PRO A 70 -9.09 6.65 46.26
C PRO A 70 -9.52 6.94 47.70
N LEU A 71 -10.76 7.37 47.86
CA LEU A 71 -11.39 7.60 49.16
C LEU A 71 -11.86 6.26 49.74
N ALA A 72 -11.78 6.13 51.07
CA ALA A 72 -12.35 4.98 51.75
C ALA A 72 -13.89 5.00 51.61
N ARG A 73 -14.47 4.00 50.93
CA ARG A 73 -15.92 3.89 50.76
C ARG A 73 -16.61 3.75 52.13
N PRO A 74 -17.49 4.69 52.52
CA PRO A 74 -18.08 4.67 53.86
C PRO A 74 -19.12 3.55 53.98
N GLY A 75 -19.15 2.92 55.16
CA GLY A 75 -20.16 1.94 55.52
C GLY A 75 -21.58 2.54 55.57
N ARG A 76 -22.59 1.68 55.55
CA ARG A 76 -24.02 2.08 55.45
C ARG A 76 -24.48 3.12 56.48
N ASN A 77 -23.92 3.12 57.68
CA ASN A 77 -24.29 4.03 58.78
C ASN A 77 -23.23 5.12 59.08
N GLU A 78 -22.14 5.15 58.33
CA GLU A 78 -21.06 6.14 58.49
C GLU A 78 -21.42 7.46 57.80
N PRO A 79 -20.74 8.57 58.13
CA PRO A 79 -20.87 9.81 57.39
C PRO A 79 -20.58 9.62 55.90
N CYS A 80 -21.41 10.21 55.05
CA CYS A 80 -21.29 10.10 53.61
C CYS A 80 -20.06 10.84 53.11
N TRP A 81 -19.33 10.25 52.17
CA TRP A 81 -18.10 10.81 51.60
C TRP A 81 -18.28 12.12 50.84
N CYS A 82 -19.50 12.45 50.39
CA CYS A 82 -19.80 13.73 49.74
C CYS A 82 -19.83 14.95 50.69
N ASP A 83 -19.37 14.78 51.92
CA ASP A 83 -19.27 15.80 52.96
C ASP A 83 -20.62 16.47 53.32
N SER A 84 -21.73 15.73 53.20
CA SER A 84 -23.07 16.21 53.58
C SER A 84 -23.37 16.09 55.07
N GLY A 85 -22.51 15.41 55.84
CA GLY A 85 -22.73 15.05 57.24
C GLY A 85 -23.85 14.03 57.49
N ARG A 86 -24.56 13.57 56.46
CA ARG A 86 -25.63 12.56 56.56
C ARG A 86 -25.06 11.14 56.56
N LYS A 87 -25.83 10.17 57.09
CA LYS A 87 -25.49 8.74 56.96
C LYS A 87 -25.54 8.31 55.49
N THR A 88 -24.58 7.53 55.01
CA THR A 88 -24.46 7.10 53.60
C THR A 88 -25.77 6.54 53.03
N LYS A 89 -26.48 5.68 53.78
CA LYS A 89 -27.78 5.12 53.35
C LYS A 89 -28.93 6.11 53.15
N HIS A 90 -28.76 7.35 53.60
CA HIS A 90 -29.75 8.44 53.48
C HIS A 90 -29.18 9.60 52.64
N CYS A 91 -28.09 9.36 51.90
CA CYS A 91 -27.42 10.32 51.04
C CYS A 91 -26.99 9.61 49.74
N CYS A 92 -25.71 9.68 49.34
CA CYS A 92 -25.23 9.08 48.09
C CYS A 92 -25.52 7.58 47.99
N GLY A 93 -25.53 6.84 49.10
CA GLY A 93 -25.86 5.41 49.10
C GLY A 93 -27.35 5.08 48.85
N ALA A 94 -28.22 6.09 48.74
CA ALA A 94 -29.61 5.94 48.30
C ALA A 94 -29.80 6.29 46.81
N VAL A 95 -28.77 6.82 46.14
CA VAL A 95 -28.80 7.17 44.72
C VAL A 95 -28.44 5.94 43.90
N ALA A 96 -29.28 5.59 42.93
CA ALA A 96 -29.00 4.53 41.98
C ALA A 96 -28.52 5.15 40.66
N MET A 97 -27.27 4.87 40.28
CA MET A 97 -26.75 5.29 38.98
C MET A 97 -27.36 4.40 37.88
N PRO A 98 -27.72 4.96 36.71
CA PRO A 98 -28.27 4.18 35.61
C PRO A 98 -27.32 3.11 35.05
N ALA A 99 -26.01 3.35 35.14
CA ALA A 99 -24.96 2.41 34.79
C ALA A 99 -23.69 2.73 35.60
N ASP A 100 -22.77 1.77 35.70
CA ASP A 100 -21.48 1.95 36.35
C ASP A 100 -20.61 2.97 35.59
N VAL A 101 -19.75 3.67 36.33
CA VAL A 101 -18.77 4.60 35.77
C VAL A 101 -17.53 3.81 35.34
N PRO A 102 -17.09 3.88 34.08
CA PRO A 102 -15.89 3.16 33.63
C PRO A 102 -14.64 3.62 34.39
N ASP A 103 -13.89 2.68 34.96
CA ASP A 103 -12.72 2.97 35.81
C ASP A 103 -11.59 3.74 35.10
N HIS A 104 -11.56 3.71 33.77
CA HIS A 104 -10.58 4.39 32.93
C HIS A 104 -11.02 5.77 32.42
N LEU A 105 -12.28 6.17 32.67
CA LEU A 105 -12.89 7.38 32.11
C LEU A 105 -12.06 8.64 32.42
N MET A 106 -11.72 8.86 33.69
CA MET A 106 -10.98 10.07 34.10
C MET A 106 -9.54 10.08 33.58
N TRP A 107 -8.92 8.91 33.39
CA TRP A 107 -7.63 8.80 32.71
C TRP A 107 -7.73 9.13 31.23
N MET A 108 -8.74 8.61 30.53
CA MET A 108 -8.99 8.91 29.11
C MET A 108 -9.20 10.42 28.90
N LEU A 109 -10.05 11.05 29.72
CA LEU A 109 -10.27 12.50 29.67
C LEU A 109 -9.00 13.30 30.01
N SER A 110 -8.22 12.87 31.01
CA SER A 110 -6.95 13.54 31.35
C SER A 110 -5.93 13.46 30.21
N LEU A 111 -5.81 12.29 29.57
CA LEU A 111 -4.97 12.11 28.39
C LEU A 111 -5.46 12.96 27.21
N ARG A 112 -6.78 13.20 27.10
CA ARG A 112 -7.36 14.10 26.10
C ARG A 112 -6.99 15.56 26.33
N ASP A 113 -6.88 15.99 27.57
CA ASP A 113 -6.61 17.38 27.91
C ASP A 113 -5.11 17.72 27.98
N TRP A 114 -4.27 16.83 28.53
CA TRP A 114 -2.85 17.11 28.76
C TRP A 114 -2.05 17.33 27.48
N LYS A 115 -1.19 18.35 27.46
CA LYS A 115 -0.34 18.68 26.30
C LYS A 115 1.13 18.76 26.70
N GLY A 116 2.01 18.63 25.70
CA GLY A 116 3.43 18.93 25.84
C GLY A 116 4.14 18.12 26.95
N PRO A 117 4.87 18.77 27.88
CA PRO A 117 5.61 18.08 28.94
C PRO A 117 4.73 17.23 29.86
N THR A 118 3.53 17.69 30.21
CA THR A 118 2.63 16.99 31.15
C THR A 118 2.17 15.66 30.57
N LEU A 119 1.76 15.64 29.29
CA LEU A 119 1.40 14.39 28.60
C LEU A 119 2.57 13.41 28.59
N LYS A 120 3.78 13.88 28.25
CA LYS A 120 4.97 13.02 28.24
C LYS A 120 5.27 12.45 29.62
N ALA A 121 5.14 13.25 30.67
CA ALA A 121 5.34 12.80 32.05
C ALA A 121 4.27 11.78 32.48
N ALA A 122 3.01 12.00 32.10
CA ALA A 122 1.90 11.09 32.38
C ALA A 122 2.11 9.72 31.69
N LEU A 123 2.45 9.71 30.41
CA LEU A 123 2.76 8.48 29.67
C LEU A 123 4.00 7.79 30.26
N ALA A 124 5.05 8.57 30.58
CA ALA A 124 6.27 8.05 31.19
C ALA A 124 6.03 7.41 32.56
N SER A 125 5.02 7.84 33.32
CA SER A 125 4.67 7.27 34.63
C SER A 125 4.26 5.80 34.58
N GLY A 126 3.76 5.32 33.43
CA GLY A 126 3.28 3.94 33.27
C GLY A 126 2.01 3.61 34.06
N ARG A 127 1.29 4.62 34.59
CA ARG A 127 0.07 4.43 35.39
C ARG A 127 -1.23 4.47 34.59
N ALA A 128 -1.17 4.96 33.35
CA ALA A 128 -2.35 5.03 32.49
C ALA A 128 -2.88 3.62 32.17
N PRO A 129 -4.17 3.34 32.42
CA PRO A 129 -4.80 2.08 32.02
C PRO A 129 -4.74 1.86 30.51
N ALA A 130 -4.58 0.62 30.07
CA ALA A 130 -4.51 0.29 28.64
C ALA A 130 -5.76 0.74 27.86
N GLN A 131 -6.95 0.57 28.46
CA GLN A 131 -8.21 1.04 27.87
C GLN A 131 -8.24 2.57 27.70
N ALA A 132 -7.69 3.34 28.64
CA ALA A 132 -7.62 4.80 28.51
C ALA A 132 -6.67 5.25 27.40
N LEU A 133 -5.52 4.57 27.25
CA LEU A 133 -4.56 4.83 26.17
C LEU A 133 -5.18 4.52 24.80
N LEU A 134 -5.90 3.39 24.69
CA LEU A 134 -6.62 2.99 23.49
C LEU A 134 -7.63 4.07 23.06
N GLU A 135 -8.58 4.41 23.93
CA GLU A 135 -9.65 5.36 23.60
C GLU A 135 -9.09 6.78 23.35
N ALA A 136 -8.17 7.27 24.18
CA ALA A 136 -7.59 8.60 24.00
C ALA A 136 -6.73 8.69 22.72
N GLY A 137 -6.06 7.60 22.33
CA GLY A 137 -5.28 7.51 21.10
C GLY A 137 -6.15 7.57 19.85
N LEU A 138 -7.22 6.76 19.81
CA LEU A 138 -8.20 6.75 18.71
C LEU A 138 -8.86 8.13 18.53
N ILE A 139 -9.37 8.73 19.62
CA ILE A 139 -9.99 10.07 19.58
C ILE A 139 -8.98 11.14 19.11
N ALA A 140 -7.71 11.04 19.51
CA ALA A 140 -6.68 11.97 19.06
C ALA A 140 -6.43 11.85 17.54
N ALA A 141 -6.52 10.66 16.96
CA ALA A 141 -6.38 10.49 15.51
C ALA A 141 -7.61 11.02 14.76
N GLU A 142 -8.82 10.68 15.22
CA GLU A 142 -10.07 11.18 14.63
C GLU A 142 -10.14 12.72 14.62
N THR A 143 -9.57 13.37 15.64
CA THR A 143 -9.50 14.84 15.74
C THR A 143 -8.32 15.45 14.98
N GLY A 144 -7.58 14.67 14.18
CA GLY A 144 -6.46 15.14 13.38
C GLY A 144 -5.15 15.39 14.14
N GLN A 145 -5.08 15.06 15.43
CA GLN A 145 -3.89 15.25 16.27
C GLN A 145 -2.90 14.09 16.13
N ARG A 146 -2.46 13.81 14.89
CA ARG A 146 -1.65 12.63 14.51
C ARG A 146 -0.42 12.40 15.39
N GLY A 147 0.37 13.45 15.66
CA GLY A 147 1.58 13.33 16.49
C GLY A 147 1.30 12.98 17.95
N ARG A 148 0.10 13.31 18.46
CA ARG A 148 -0.33 12.96 19.81
C ARG A 148 -0.90 11.55 19.86
N ALA A 149 -1.73 11.18 18.88
CA ALA A 149 -2.21 9.81 18.71
C ALA A 149 -1.03 8.83 18.71
N GLN A 150 0.00 9.11 17.91
CA GLN A 150 1.23 8.32 17.88
C GLN A 150 1.86 8.14 19.28
N GLN A 151 2.06 9.21 20.05
CA GLN A 151 2.70 9.12 21.38
C GLN A 151 1.90 8.29 22.39
N ILE A 152 0.57 8.43 22.35
CA ILE A 152 -0.33 7.69 23.25
C ILE A 152 -0.36 6.21 22.86
N LEU A 153 -0.52 5.91 21.58
CA LEU A 153 -0.58 4.53 21.07
C LEU A 153 0.79 3.82 21.18
N GLU A 154 1.91 4.53 20.98
CA GLU A 154 3.25 4.01 21.27
C GLU A 154 3.34 3.51 22.72
N SER A 155 2.75 4.25 23.66
CA SER A 155 2.75 3.89 25.08
C SER A 155 1.87 2.67 25.38
N LEU A 156 0.80 2.45 24.60
CA LEU A 156 -0.05 1.27 24.70
C LEU A 156 0.72 -0.01 24.32
N PHE A 157 1.44 0.01 23.19
CA PHE A 157 2.10 -1.19 22.65
C PHE A 157 3.51 -1.43 23.20
N HIS A 158 4.34 -0.41 23.45
CA HIS A 158 5.71 -0.60 23.94
C HIS A 158 5.81 -0.99 25.42
N ARG A 159 4.77 -0.69 26.21
CA ARG A 159 4.77 -0.91 27.67
C ARG A 159 3.70 -1.91 28.12
N GLY A 160 2.86 -2.37 27.20
CA GLY A 160 1.79 -3.30 27.49
C GLY A 160 2.33 -4.68 27.85
N ASP A 161 1.86 -5.23 28.96
CA ASP A 161 1.75 -6.68 29.06
C ASP A 161 0.78 -7.12 27.96
N TRP A 162 1.29 -7.73 26.88
CA TRP A 162 0.50 -8.15 25.72
C TRP A 162 -0.70 -9.01 26.10
N SER A 163 -0.65 -9.70 27.25
CA SER A 163 -1.76 -10.50 27.79
C SER A 163 -2.92 -9.67 28.35
N ARG A 164 -2.70 -8.39 28.64
CA ARG A 164 -3.67 -7.45 29.22
C ARG A 164 -4.13 -6.37 28.24
N LEU A 165 -3.76 -6.48 26.97
CA LEU A 165 -4.26 -5.56 25.96
C LEU A 165 -5.78 -5.68 25.84
N PRO A 166 -6.49 -4.55 25.65
CA PRO A 166 -7.90 -4.60 25.32
C PRO A 166 -8.14 -5.46 24.08
N VAL A 167 -9.27 -6.18 24.06
CA VAL A 167 -9.67 -6.98 22.88
C VAL A 167 -9.85 -6.09 21.65
N GLN A 168 -10.23 -4.83 21.86
CA GLN A 168 -10.42 -3.82 20.82
C GLN A 168 -9.13 -3.07 20.45
N ALA A 169 -7.95 -3.61 20.74
CA ALA A 169 -6.67 -2.96 20.43
C ALA A 169 -6.32 -2.97 18.93
N GLU A 170 -7.02 -3.76 18.12
CA GLU A 170 -6.76 -3.91 16.68
C GLU A 170 -6.82 -2.59 15.89
N PRO A 171 -7.90 -1.78 15.96
CA PRO A 171 -7.93 -0.49 15.25
C PRO A 171 -6.81 0.47 15.66
N ALA A 172 -6.39 0.43 16.93
CA ALA A 172 -5.28 1.24 17.42
C ALA A 172 -3.93 0.75 16.90
N PHE A 173 -3.79 -0.56 16.68
CA PHE A 173 -2.59 -1.14 16.09
C PHE A 173 -2.46 -0.71 14.63
N GLU A 174 -3.52 -0.88 13.84
CA GLU A 174 -3.55 -0.46 12.43
C GLU A 174 -3.26 1.03 12.28
N LEU A 175 -3.95 1.86 13.05
CA LEU A 175 -3.73 3.31 13.05
C LEU A 175 -2.28 3.69 13.38
N LEU A 176 -1.62 2.98 14.30
CA LEU A 176 -0.22 3.27 14.63
C LEU A 176 0.72 2.88 13.48
N ILE A 177 0.45 1.77 12.78
CA ILE A 177 1.17 1.36 11.58
C ILE A 177 1.04 2.43 10.49
N ASP A 178 -0.19 2.91 10.23
CA ASP A 178 -0.47 3.95 9.25
C ASP A 178 0.24 5.27 9.62
N LEU A 179 0.18 5.68 10.90
CA LEU A 179 0.87 6.87 11.39
C LEU A 179 2.39 6.78 11.23
N TYR A 180 2.98 5.59 11.36
CA TYR A 180 4.40 5.39 11.07
C TYR A 180 4.71 5.49 9.59
N GLN A 181 3.86 4.93 8.73
CA GLN A 181 4.02 4.98 7.28
C GLN A 181 3.95 6.42 6.76
N GLU A 182 2.90 7.16 7.13
CA GLU A 182 2.71 8.57 6.72
C GLU A 182 3.87 9.48 7.13
N ARG A 183 4.56 9.14 8.23
CA ARG A 183 5.68 9.94 8.78
C ARG A 183 7.05 9.39 8.42
N GLY A 184 7.14 8.31 7.64
CA GLY A 184 8.39 7.67 7.23
C GLY A 184 9.17 6.97 8.36
N PHE A 185 8.50 6.54 9.44
CA PHE A 185 9.11 5.83 10.56
C PHE A 185 9.24 4.32 10.32
N ASN A 186 9.86 3.93 9.20
CA ASN A 186 9.94 2.54 8.72
C ASN A 186 10.55 1.57 9.76
N ARG A 187 11.56 2.02 10.51
CA ARG A 187 12.21 1.21 11.55
C ARG A 187 11.26 0.91 12.72
N LYS A 188 10.53 1.92 13.21
CA LYS A 188 9.58 1.73 14.31
C LYS A 188 8.41 0.83 13.90
N ARG A 189 7.97 0.95 12.65
CA ARG A 189 6.94 0.08 12.06
C ARG A 189 7.39 -1.38 12.04
N ALA A 190 8.59 -1.65 11.53
CA ALA A 190 9.15 -2.99 11.51
C ALA A 190 9.32 -3.58 12.92
N GLU A 191 9.89 -2.80 13.85
CA GLU A 191 10.05 -3.21 15.25
C GLU A 191 8.69 -3.55 15.89
N LEU A 192 7.67 -2.72 15.70
CA LEU A 192 6.32 -2.97 16.24
C LEU A 192 5.70 -4.25 15.65
N LEU A 193 5.83 -4.47 14.33
CA LEU A 193 5.33 -5.69 13.67
C LEU A 193 6.02 -6.93 14.26
N ASP A 194 7.35 -6.93 14.35
CA ASP A 194 8.10 -8.05 14.93
C ASP A 194 7.70 -8.33 16.39
N GLU A 195 7.50 -7.30 17.21
CA GLU A 195 7.06 -7.47 18.60
C GLU A 195 5.68 -8.12 18.71
N VAL A 196 4.72 -7.73 17.85
CA VAL A 196 3.38 -8.32 17.82
C VAL A 196 3.44 -9.78 17.38
N LEU A 197 4.25 -10.10 16.37
CA LEU A 197 4.41 -11.47 15.88
C LEU A 197 5.01 -12.41 16.93
N ASP A 198 5.99 -11.92 17.69
CA ASP A 198 6.68 -12.71 18.71
C ASP A 198 5.84 -12.85 19.99
N ARG A 199 5.32 -11.73 20.51
CA ARG A 199 4.76 -11.62 21.87
C ARG A 199 3.27 -11.23 21.93
N GLY A 200 2.68 -10.78 20.82
CA GLY A 200 1.30 -10.31 20.77
C GLY A 200 0.26 -11.42 20.91
N PRO A 201 -1.01 -11.07 21.19
CA PRO A 201 -2.14 -12.01 21.18
C PRO A 201 -2.49 -12.46 19.75
N LEU A 202 -3.16 -13.61 19.62
CA LEU A 202 -3.46 -14.23 18.32
C LEU A 202 -4.20 -13.30 17.34
N PHE A 203 -5.16 -12.52 17.82
CA PHE A 203 -5.93 -11.60 16.95
C PHE A 203 -5.03 -10.50 16.34
N LEU A 204 -4.10 -9.91 17.11
CA LEU A 204 -3.16 -8.93 16.58
C LEU A 204 -2.09 -9.53 15.67
N ARG A 205 -1.68 -10.80 15.93
CA ARG A 205 -0.74 -11.49 15.03
C ARG A 205 -1.31 -11.61 13.62
N GLY A 206 -2.61 -11.92 13.49
CA GLY A 206 -3.26 -12.05 12.18
C GLY A 206 -3.17 -10.77 11.38
N VAL A 207 -3.59 -9.67 12.00
CA VAL A 207 -3.55 -8.33 11.39
C VAL A 207 -2.12 -7.90 11.07
N ALA A 208 -1.16 -8.16 11.96
CA ALA A 208 0.25 -7.85 11.71
C ALA A 208 0.82 -8.63 10.51
N LEU A 209 0.49 -9.90 10.38
CA LEU A 209 0.93 -10.75 9.26
C LEU A 209 0.33 -10.29 7.93
N GLU A 210 -0.97 -9.98 7.93
CA GLU A 210 -1.67 -9.41 6.78
C GLU A 210 -1.00 -8.12 6.30
N ARG A 211 -0.83 -7.16 7.20
CA ARG A 211 -0.16 -5.88 6.88
C ARG A 211 1.27 -6.07 6.39
N LEU A 212 2.01 -7.01 6.98
CA LEU A 212 3.38 -7.28 6.58
C LEU A 212 3.47 -7.95 5.20
N CYS A 213 2.57 -8.90 4.89
CA CYS A 213 2.50 -9.51 3.55
C CYS A 213 2.12 -8.48 2.48
N LEU A 214 1.06 -7.70 2.72
CA LEU A 214 0.62 -6.64 1.80
C LEU A 214 1.71 -5.60 1.58
N MET A 215 2.39 -5.16 2.64
CA MET A 215 3.50 -4.22 2.53
C MET A 215 4.66 -4.76 1.67
N HIS A 216 5.02 -6.04 1.81
CA HIS A 216 6.06 -6.63 0.98
C HIS A 216 5.62 -6.77 -0.48
N LEU A 217 4.36 -7.15 -0.71
CA LEU A 217 3.74 -7.19 -2.04
C LEU A 217 3.74 -5.80 -2.70
N ASP A 218 3.36 -4.75 -1.98
CA ASP A 218 3.39 -3.36 -2.46
C ASP A 218 4.81 -2.90 -2.84
N SER A 219 5.82 -3.37 -2.09
CA SER A 219 7.23 -3.07 -2.36
C SER A 219 7.89 -4.01 -3.38
N ASP A 220 7.13 -4.94 -3.95
CA ASP A 220 7.60 -6.00 -4.87
C ASP A 220 8.69 -6.93 -4.29
N ASP A 221 8.77 -7.03 -2.97
CA ASP A 221 9.71 -7.92 -2.27
C ASP A 221 9.07 -9.29 -2.05
N LEU A 222 8.93 -10.06 -3.13
CA LEU A 222 8.24 -11.36 -3.13
C LEU A 222 8.91 -12.39 -2.21
N ASP A 223 10.23 -12.36 -2.08
CA ASP A 223 10.98 -13.24 -1.19
C ASP A 223 10.59 -13.00 0.28
N SER A 224 10.61 -11.73 0.72
CA SER A 224 10.18 -11.37 2.07
C SER A 224 8.68 -11.60 2.27
N ALA A 225 7.85 -11.36 1.25
CA ALA A 225 6.42 -11.64 1.29
C ALA A 225 6.14 -13.14 1.49
N ARG A 226 6.91 -14.02 0.83
CA ARG A 226 6.84 -15.48 1.01
C ARG A 226 7.27 -15.90 2.41
N GLU A 227 8.38 -15.36 2.92
CA GLU A 227 8.84 -15.67 4.28
C GLU A 227 7.81 -15.26 5.33
N ALA A 228 7.25 -14.05 5.16
CA ALA A 228 6.16 -13.53 5.99
C ALA A 228 4.93 -14.44 5.97
N PHE A 229 4.51 -14.87 4.79
CA PHE A 229 3.36 -15.76 4.62
C PHE A 229 3.59 -17.12 5.30
N VAL A 230 4.78 -17.71 5.19
CA VAL A 230 5.10 -18.97 5.89
C VAL A 230 5.02 -18.80 7.41
N ARG A 231 5.55 -17.70 7.95
CA ARG A 231 5.38 -17.35 9.37
C ARG A 231 3.91 -17.19 9.73
N ALA A 232 3.12 -16.60 8.82
CA ALA A 232 1.69 -16.38 9.02
C ALA A 232 0.92 -17.69 9.13
N GLN A 233 1.16 -18.60 8.20
CA GLN A 233 0.55 -19.91 8.16
C GLN A 233 0.88 -20.76 9.40
N GLN A 234 2.08 -20.62 9.95
CA GLN A 234 2.47 -21.32 11.19
C GLN A 234 1.77 -20.74 12.43
N ALA A 235 1.57 -19.42 12.47
CA ALA A 235 0.94 -18.75 13.61
C ALA A 235 -0.58 -18.92 13.62
N LEU A 236 -1.23 -18.86 12.45
CA LEU A 236 -2.70 -18.83 12.30
C LEU A 236 -3.18 -19.72 11.14
N PRO A 237 -3.05 -21.05 11.24
CA PRO A 237 -3.23 -21.98 10.12
C PRO A 237 -4.66 -22.07 9.55
N ASP A 238 -5.65 -21.52 10.26
CA ASP A 238 -7.07 -21.57 9.89
C ASP A 238 -7.67 -20.17 9.64
N SER A 239 -6.83 -19.13 9.50
CA SER A 239 -7.31 -17.81 9.16
C SER A 239 -7.73 -17.73 7.68
N PRO A 240 -8.97 -17.30 7.36
CA PRO A 240 -9.43 -17.08 5.97
C PRO A 240 -8.56 -16.08 5.21
N THR A 241 -7.97 -15.13 5.94
CA THR A 241 -7.08 -14.10 5.42
C THR A 241 -5.90 -14.70 4.65
N LEU A 242 -5.40 -15.86 5.09
CA LEU A 242 -4.30 -16.54 4.40
C LEU A 242 -4.68 -17.03 3.00
N ALA A 243 -5.95 -17.33 2.75
CA ALA A 243 -6.38 -17.84 1.44
C ALA A 243 -6.19 -16.77 0.35
N TYR A 244 -6.57 -15.52 0.65
CA TYR A 244 -6.43 -14.44 -0.32
C TYR A 244 -4.97 -13.97 -0.42
N ILE A 245 -4.20 -13.91 0.68
CA ILE A 245 -2.77 -13.54 0.63
C ILE A 245 -1.97 -14.54 -0.20
N GLU A 246 -2.24 -15.84 -0.02
CA GLU A 246 -1.58 -16.88 -0.82
C GLU A 246 -1.91 -16.76 -2.31
N ALA A 247 -3.17 -16.48 -2.64
CA ALA A 247 -3.59 -16.24 -4.01
C ALA A 247 -2.87 -15.02 -4.61
N MET A 248 -2.81 -13.90 -3.88
CA MET A 248 -2.07 -12.71 -4.32
C MET A 248 -0.59 -13.02 -4.55
N LEU A 249 0.08 -13.71 -3.62
CA LEU A 249 1.49 -14.09 -3.77
C LEU A 249 1.73 -14.93 -5.03
N LEU A 250 0.93 -15.99 -5.22
CA LEU A 250 1.07 -16.88 -6.37
C LEU A 250 0.80 -16.16 -7.69
N LEU A 251 -0.15 -15.23 -7.71
CA LEU A 251 -0.40 -14.40 -8.90
C LEU A 251 0.75 -13.45 -9.21
N HIS A 252 1.35 -12.80 -8.20
CA HIS A 252 2.56 -11.99 -8.40
C HIS A 252 3.75 -12.80 -8.90
N GLU A 253 3.86 -14.07 -8.47
CA GLU A 253 4.87 -15.00 -8.96
C GLU A 253 4.58 -15.54 -10.38
N GLY A 254 3.37 -15.32 -10.92
CA GLY A 254 2.94 -15.82 -12.22
C GLY A 254 2.43 -17.28 -12.20
N HIS A 255 2.08 -17.80 -11.02
CA HIS A 255 1.59 -19.17 -10.79
C HIS A 255 0.06 -19.22 -10.70
N GLU A 256 -0.65 -18.78 -11.74
CA GLU A 256 -2.13 -18.68 -11.75
C GLU A 256 -2.85 -20.00 -11.47
N GLN A 257 -2.37 -21.11 -12.05
CA GLN A 257 -2.97 -22.43 -11.86
C GLN A 257 -2.83 -22.89 -10.40
N GLU A 258 -1.64 -22.67 -9.82
CA GLU A 258 -1.38 -23.01 -8.42
C GLU A 258 -2.24 -22.14 -7.49
N ALA A 259 -2.41 -20.85 -7.80
CA ALA A 259 -3.30 -19.96 -7.05
C ALA A 259 -4.73 -20.51 -6.97
N ALA A 260 -5.29 -20.97 -8.10
CA ALA A 260 -6.62 -21.55 -8.14
C ALA A 260 -6.71 -22.89 -7.36
N GLU A 261 -5.70 -23.74 -7.45
CA GLU A 261 -5.65 -24.99 -6.70
C GLU A 261 -5.56 -24.77 -5.18
N ARG A 262 -4.72 -23.82 -4.75
CA ARG A 262 -4.56 -23.44 -3.35
C ARG A 262 -5.82 -22.77 -2.81
N ALA A 263 -6.47 -21.89 -3.57
CA ALA A 263 -7.76 -21.31 -3.20
C ALA A 263 -8.85 -22.38 -3.01
N ARG A 264 -8.96 -23.37 -3.91
CA ARG A 264 -9.88 -24.53 -3.74
C ARG A 264 -9.55 -25.40 -2.54
N PHE A 265 -8.28 -25.49 -2.16
CA PHE A 265 -7.88 -26.18 -0.94
C PHE A 265 -8.38 -25.43 0.30
N TRP A 266 -8.17 -24.11 0.35
CA TRP A 266 -8.64 -23.27 1.45
C TRP A 266 -10.15 -23.27 1.58
N PHE A 267 -10.87 -23.07 0.49
CA PHE A 267 -12.33 -23.11 0.47
C PHE A 267 -12.87 -24.43 1.09
N ARG A 268 -12.39 -25.58 0.62
CA ARG A 268 -12.82 -26.90 1.16
C ARG A 268 -12.42 -27.13 2.63
N ARG A 269 -11.32 -26.52 3.08
CA ARG A 269 -10.86 -26.64 4.48
C ARG A 269 -11.74 -25.80 5.41
N LEU A 270 -12.00 -24.55 5.05
CA LEU A 270 -12.75 -23.57 5.83
C LEU A 270 -14.26 -23.85 5.81
N GLU A 271 -14.80 -24.31 4.68
CA GLU A 271 -16.20 -24.75 4.55
C GLU A 271 -16.55 -25.85 5.57
N ARG A 272 -15.62 -26.79 5.81
CA ARG A 272 -15.82 -27.88 6.78
C ARG A 272 -15.83 -27.41 8.24
N GLN A 273 -15.20 -26.29 8.54
CA GLN A 273 -15.16 -25.74 9.90
C GLN A 273 -16.50 -25.05 10.23
N GLY A 274 -17.13 -24.42 9.23
CA GLY A 274 -18.48 -23.85 9.36
C GLY A 274 -18.57 -22.61 10.25
N GLU A 275 -17.45 -21.94 10.50
CA GLU A 275 -17.36 -20.75 11.37
C GLU A 275 -17.40 -19.41 10.61
N LEU A 276 -17.54 -19.44 9.27
CA LEU A 276 -17.49 -18.24 8.42
C LEU A 276 -18.88 -17.66 8.13
N GLU A 277 -18.91 -16.34 8.03
CA GLU A 277 -20.08 -15.60 7.55
C GLU A 277 -20.37 -15.93 6.07
N PRO A 278 -21.64 -15.86 5.62
CA PRO A 278 -22.04 -16.21 4.26
C PRO A 278 -21.26 -15.46 3.17
N ASP A 279 -21.01 -14.17 3.37
CA ASP A 279 -20.31 -13.32 2.39
C ASP A 279 -18.83 -13.71 2.25
N GLN A 280 -18.17 -14.05 3.37
CA GLN A 280 -16.79 -14.56 3.35
C GLN A 280 -16.71 -15.93 2.68
N MET A 281 -17.72 -16.78 2.88
CA MET A 281 -17.80 -18.07 2.21
C MET A 281 -17.97 -17.92 0.70
N GLN A 282 -18.83 -16.99 0.26
CA GLN A 282 -19.03 -16.71 -1.17
C GLN A 282 -17.75 -16.18 -1.80
N PHE A 283 -17.07 -15.22 -1.14
CA PHE A 283 -15.79 -14.71 -1.61
C PHE A 283 -14.74 -15.83 -1.79
N LEU A 284 -14.63 -16.77 -0.85
CA LEU A 284 -13.70 -17.90 -0.97
C LEU A 284 -14.10 -18.87 -2.09
N ALA A 285 -15.40 -19.01 -2.38
CA ALA A 285 -15.89 -19.80 -3.49
C ALA A 285 -15.49 -19.16 -4.83
N ASP A 286 -15.68 -17.85 -4.96
CA ASP A 286 -15.33 -17.08 -6.16
C ASP A 286 -13.81 -17.11 -6.37
N LEU A 287 -13.03 -16.89 -5.30
CA LEU A 287 -11.56 -16.99 -5.32
C LEU A 287 -11.09 -18.38 -5.78
N ALA A 288 -11.80 -19.45 -5.41
CA ALA A 288 -11.50 -20.82 -5.83
C ALA A 288 -11.84 -21.11 -7.30
N GLU A 289 -12.77 -20.34 -7.89
CA GLU A 289 -13.10 -20.42 -9.30
C GLU A 289 -12.11 -19.62 -10.15
N ASN A 290 -11.92 -18.34 -9.82
CA ASN A 290 -11.02 -17.44 -10.54
C ASN A 290 -10.35 -16.43 -9.60
N PRO A 291 -9.15 -16.74 -9.06
CA PRO A 291 -8.47 -15.87 -8.10
C PRO A 291 -8.23 -14.46 -8.63
N GLY A 292 -7.80 -14.33 -9.89
CA GLY A 292 -7.47 -13.04 -10.49
C GLY A 292 -8.70 -12.15 -10.65
N ALA A 293 -9.80 -12.69 -11.17
CA ALA A 293 -11.03 -11.91 -11.35
C ALA A 293 -11.65 -11.50 -10.00
N THR A 294 -11.63 -12.38 -9.00
CA THR A 294 -12.16 -12.07 -7.66
C THR A 294 -11.34 -10.99 -6.95
N LEU A 295 -10.00 -11.04 -7.05
CA LEU A 295 -9.14 -10.01 -6.47
C LEU A 295 -9.27 -8.68 -7.22
N ALA A 296 -9.45 -8.71 -8.54
CA ALA A 296 -9.75 -7.51 -9.33
C ALA A 296 -11.06 -6.87 -8.84
N ASP A 297 -12.13 -7.65 -8.72
CA ASP A 297 -13.43 -7.15 -8.27
C ASP A 297 -13.35 -6.58 -6.84
N GLN A 298 -12.66 -7.26 -5.92
CA GLN A 298 -12.46 -6.76 -4.56
C GLN A 298 -11.72 -5.42 -4.54
N LEU A 299 -10.66 -5.27 -5.33
CA LEU A 299 -9.88 -4.03 -5.41
C LEU A 299 -10.71 -2.88 -5.97
N LEU A 300 -11.48 -3.14 -7.03
CA LEU A 300 -12.31 -2.13 -7.66
C LEU A 300 -13.42 -1.66 -6.72
N ASN A 301 -14.00 -2.57 -5.96
CA ASN A 301 -15.06 -2.27 -4.99
C ASN A 301 -14.54 -1.73 -3.63
N ALA A 302 -13.22 -1.58 -3.45
CA ALA A 302 -12.64 -1.13 -2.19
C ALA A 302 -12.89 0.36 -1.89
N GLU A 303 -12.92 1.20 -2.93
CA GLU A 303 -13.22 2.64 -2.81
C GLU A 303 -14.62 2.93 -3.33
N GLU A 304 -15.55 3.26 -2.44
CA GLU A 304 -16.97 3.52 -2.78
C GLU A 304 -17.13 4.53 -3.93
N ASP A 305 -16.29 5.57 -3.98
CA ASP A 305 -16.37 6.63 -4.99
C ASP A 305 -15.86 6.21 -6.40
N LEU A 306 -15.03 5.16 -6.48
CA LEU A 306 -14.41 4.68 -7.71
C LEU A 306 -14.94 3.32 -8.19
N ALA A 307 -15.64 2.58 -7.34
CA ALA A 307 -16.16 1.25 -7.65
C ALA A 307 -17.02 1.22 -8.92
N GLU A 308 -18.10 2.02 -8.96
CA GLU A 308 -18.99 2.09 -10.12
C GLU A 308 -18.27 2.61 -11.39
N PRO A 309 -17.50 3.71 -11.35
CA PRO A 309 -16.77 4.19 -12.53
C PRO A 309 -15.74 3.19 -13.10
N LEU A 310 -15.01 2.47 -12.25
CA LEU A 310 -14.01 1.50 -12.71
C LEU A 310 -14.65 0.23 -13.30
N ALA A 311 -15.73 -0.26 -12.68
CA ALA A 311 -16.51 -1.36 -13.25
C ALA A 311 -17.13 -0.97 -14.62
N ALA A 312 -17.63 0.26 -14.74
CA ALA A 312 -18.11 0.80 -16.02
C ALA A 312 -16.99 0.91 -17.06
N LEU A 313 -15.77 1.30 -16.66
CA LEU A 313 -14.61 1.33 -17.54
C LEU A 313 -14.26 -0.08 -18.04
N GLN A 314 -14.21 -1.09 -17.17
CA GLN A 314 -13.94 -2.47 -17.59
C GLN A 314 -14.96 -2.97 -18.63
N ALA A 315 -16.25 -2.72 -18.39
CA ALA A 315 -17.31 -3.07 -19.33
C ALA A 315 -17.14 -2.35 -20.67
N LEU A 316 -16.80 -1.05 -20.63
CA LEU A 316 -16.50 -0.27 -21.83
C LEU A 316 -15.30 -0.83 -22.61
N LEU A 317 -14.20 -1.14 -21.91
CA LEU A 317 -12.97 -1.66 -22.51
C LEU A 317 -13.22 -3.03 -23.17
N ALA A 318 -14.02 -3.89 -22.55
CA ALA A 318 -14.38 -5.20 -23.09
C ALA A 318 -15.17 -5.13 -24.41
N GLU A 319 -15.93 -4.05 -24.63
CA GLU A 319 -16.76 -3.85 -25.83
C GLU A 319 -16.22 -2.77 -26.79
N LEU A 320 -14.94 -2.40 -26.66
CA LEU A 320 -14.35 -1.34 -27.48
C LEU A 320 -14.49 -1.61 -28.98
N PRO A 321 -15.04 -0.65 -29.76
CA PRO A 321 -15.07 -0.77 -31.21
C PRO A 321 -13.65 -0.80 -31.80
N PRO A 322 -13.50 -1.29 -33.04
CA PRO A 322 -12.22 -1.28 -33.71
C PRO A 322 -11.63 0.12 -33.82
N ALA A 323 -10.31 0.21 -33.69
CA ALA A 323 -9.58 1.47 -33.66
C ALA A 323 -9.83 2.29 -34.95
N PRO A 324 -10.09 3.61 -34.84
CA PRO A 324 -10.20 4.48 -36.01
C PRO A 324 -8.87 4.55 -36.76
N GLY A 325 -8.92 5.06 -38.00
CA GLY A 325 -7.70 5.28 -38.79
C GLY A 325 -6.89 6.47 -38.31
N LEU A 326 -5.57 6.37 -38.48
CA LEU A 326 -4.61 7.43 -38.22
C LEU A 326 -4.21 8.11 -39.54
N ASP A 327 -3.84 9.39 -39.47
CA ASP A 327 -3.16 10.11 -40.56
C ASP A 327 -1.65 9.88 -40.43
N ILE A 328 -1.13 8.98 -41.27
CA ILE A 328 0.29 8.63 -41.33
C ILE A 328 0.86 9.18 -42.63
N ARG A 329 1.99 9.87 -42.52
CA ARG A 329 2.68 10.50 -43.65
C ARG A 329 4.13 10.08 -43.68
N HIS A 330 4.74 10.17 -44.86
CA HIS A 330 6.18 10.04 -44.99
C HIS A 330 6.81 11.41 -44.81
N GLY A 331 7.71 11.53 -43.83
CA GLY A 331 8.51 12.71 -43.59
C GLY A 331 9.58 12.92 -44.67
N ASP A 332 10.19 14.10 -44.65
CA ASP A 332 11.20 14.50 -45.65
C ASP A 332 12.45 13.60 -45.64
N GLU A 333 12.75 12.97 -44.52
CA GLU A 333 13.89 12.05 -44.33
C GLU A 333 13.53 10.57 -44.56
N GLY A 334 12.32 10.26 -45.02
CA GLY A 334 11.85 8.89 -45.26
C GLY A 334 11.35 8.15 -44.01
N GLY A 335 11.26 8.83 -42.87
CA GLY A 335 10.61 8.32 -41.66
C GLY A 335 9.07 8.38 -41.76
N LEU A 336 8.41 7.57 -40.94
CA LEU A 336 6.96 7.57 -40.80
C LEU A 336 6.54 8.55 -39.69
N GLU A 337 5.53 9.37 -39.97
CA GLU A 337 5.04 10.42 -39.08
C GLU A 337 3.53 10.29 -38.86
N TYR A 338 3.12 10.18 -37.59
CA TYR A 338 1.74 10.35 -37.17
C TYR A 338 1.44 11.84 -36.97
N HIS A 339 0.32 12.29 -37.54
CA HIS A 339 -0.20 13.65 -37.38
C HIS A 339 -1.61 13.58 -36.79
N SER A 340 -1.85 14.29 -35.69
CA SER A 340 -3.19 14.34 -35.10
C SER A 340 -4.21 14.98 -36.06
N SER A 341 -5.42 14.41 -36.11
CA SER A 341 -6.52 14.98 -36.88
C SER A 341 -7.32 16.01 -36.07
N ALA A 342 -7.95 16.97 -36.76
CA ALA A 342 -8.83 17.95 -36.09
C ALA A 342 -9.97 17.30 -35.28
N ARG A 343 -10.40 16.09 -35.67
CA ARG A 343 -11.35 15.28 -34.90
C ARG A 343 -10.73 14.79 -33.60
N GLU A 344 -9.53 14.22 -33.66
CA GLU A 344 -8.78 13.75 -32.47
C GLU A 344 -8.50 14.89 -31.49
N ASP A 345 -8.11 16.07 -32.00
CA ASP A 345 -7.88 17.26 -31.18
C ASP A 345 -9.16 17.74 -30.48
N THR A 346 -10.30 17.70 -31.18
CA THR A 346 -11.60 18.07 -30.61
C THR A 346 -12.02 17.10 -29.50
N LEU A 347 -11.82 15.79 -29.72
CA LEU A 347 -12.13 14.76 -28.72
C LEU A 347 -11.22 14.90 -27.50
N PHE A 348 -9.93 15.12 -27.72
CA PHE A 348 -8.96 15.32 -26.65
C PHE A 348 -9.26 16.58 -25.83
N ALA A 349 -9.57 17.70 -26.48
CA ALA A 349 -9.93 18.94 -25.80
C ALA A 349 -11.20 18.79 -24.95
N ALA A 350 -12.19 18.02 -25.41
CA ALA A 350 -13.40 17.73 -24.62
C ALA A 350 -13.10 16.89 -23.38
N TRP A 351 -12.25 15.87 -23.51
CA TRP A 351 -11.81 15.04 -22.39
C TRP A 351 -10.96 15.84 -21.37
N GLN A 352 -10.09 16.73 -21.85
CA GLN A 352 -9.19 17.54 -21.01
C GLN A 352 -9.92 18.58 -20.13
N VAL A 353 -11.20 18.85 -20.39
CA VAL A 353 -12.07 19.61 -19.47
C VAL A 353 -12.28 18.87 -18.15
N HIS A 354 -12.21 17.55 -18.16
CA HIS A 354 -12.42 16.71 -16.98
C HIS A 354 -11.13 16.06 -16.47
N PHE A 355 -10.18 15.77 -17.36
CA PHE A 355 -8.85 15.29 -17.01
C PHE A 355 -7.86 16.45 -17.02
N GLU A 356 -7.73 17.14 -15.89
CA GLU A 356 -6.97 18.39 -15.77
C GLU A 356 -5.45 18.19 -15.65
N VAL A 357 -4.98 16.96 -15.57
CA VAL A 357 -3.55 16.64 -15.39
C VAL A 357 -2.88 16.43 -16.75
N ALA A 358 -1.77 17.14 -16.99
CA ALA A 358 -0.98 16.98 -18.21
C ALA A 358 0.03 15.84 -18.06
N VAL A 359 0.29 15.14 -19.17
CA VAL A 359 1.40 14.19 -19.29
C VAL A 359 2.70 14.97 -19.19
N ASP A 360 3.63 14.48 -18.37
CA ASP A 360 4.95 15.07 -18.23
C ASP A 360 5.77 14.81 -19.51
N GLU A 361 6.25 15.86 -20.16
CA GLU A 361 7.10 15.72 -21.36
C GLU A 361 8.53 15.34 -21.01
N GLU A 362 9.00 15.63 -19.78
CA GLU A 362 10.35 15.29 -19.28
C GLU A 362 10.43 13.83 -18.79
N SER A 363 9.29 13.20 -18.49
CA SER A 363 9.21 11.81 -18.05
C SER A 363 8.48 10.91 -19.06
N ALA A 364 9.03 9.72 -19.32
CA ALA A 364 8.40 8.76 -20.22
C ALA A 364 7.09 8.18 -19.67
N LEU A 365 6.92 8.11 -18.34
CA LEU A 365 5.76 7.48 -17.68
C LEU A 365 5.07 8.38 -16.64
N GLY A 366 5.29 9.70 -16.71
CA GLY A 366 4.88 10.64 -15.70
C GLY A 366 3.69 11.54 -16.06
N PHE A 367 3.12 12.13 -15.03
CA PHE A 367 2.18 13.26 -15.11
C PHE A 367 2.75 14.43 -14.31
N GLU A 368 2.40 15.67 -14.70
CA GLU A 368 2.76 16.88 -13.95
C GLU A 368 2.01 16.99 -12.60
N GLY A 369 1.02 16.13 -12.36
CA GLY A 369 0.21 16.08 -11.14
C GLY A 369 -0.36 14.68 -10.89
N GLU A 370 -1.22 14.55 -9.88
CA GLU A 370 -1.80 13.25 -9.49
C GLU A 370 -3.14 13.00 -10.21
N PRO A 371 -3.22 12.09 -11.21
CA PRO A 371 -4.43 11.87 -12.00
C PRO A 371 -5.58 11.23 -11.22
N TRP A 372 -5.30 10.62 -10.06
CA TRP A 372 -6.27 9.86 -9.28
C TRP A 372 -7.11 10.70 -8.29
N VAL A 373 -6.74 11.97 -8.06
CA VAL A 373 -7.49 12.86 -7.13
C VAL A 373 -8.94 13.08 -7.60
N GLU A 374 -9.12 13.34 -8.90
CA GLU A 374 -10.44 13.60 -9.51
C GLU A 374 -10.94 12.40 -10.35
N ALA A 375 -10.46 11.19 -10.05
CA ALA A 375 -10.75 9.98 -10.83
C ALA A 375 -12.24 9.68 -10.97
N GLY A 376 -13.02 9.86 -9.91
CA GLY A 376 -14.46 9.64 -9.99
C GLY A 376 -15.11 10.51 -11.06
N THR A 377 -14.65 11.75 -11.24
CA THR A 377 -15.21 12.68 -12.23
C THR A 377 -14.84 12.27 -13.65
N TRP A 378 -13.54 12.14 -13.96
CA TRP A 378 -13.13 11.88 -15.34
C TRP A 378 -13.46 10.46 -15.80
N LEU A 379 -13.46 9.44 -14.92
CA LEU A 379 -13.88 8.08 -15.28
C LEU A 379 -15.35 8.03 -15.69
N ARG A 380 -16.24 8.69 -14.94
CA ARG A 380 -17.66 8.76 -15.28
C ARG A 380 -17.89 9.46 -16.63
N GLN A 381 -17.16 10.53 -16.88
CA GLN A 381 -17.27 11.27 -18.15
C GLN A 381 -16.75 10.46 -19.33
N LEU A 382 -15.62 9.76 -19.17
CA LEU A 382 -15.08 8.85 -20.18
C LEU A 382 -16.08 7.73 -20.51
N CYS A 383 -16.72 7.15 -19.50
CA CYS A 383 -17.73 6.11 -19.70
C CYS A 383 -19.00 6.64 -20.40
N ALA A 384 -19.37 7.90 -20.16
CA ALA A 384 -20.49 8.57 -20.83
C ALA A 384 -20.17 8.95 -22.29
N HIS A 385 -18.88 9.14 -22.61
CA HIS A 385 -18.38 9.57 -23.91
C HIS A 385 -17.29 8.63 -24.46
N PRO A 386 -17.64 7.37 -24.77
CA PRO A 386 -16.66 6.37 -25.20
C PRO A 386 -15.93 6.73 -26.50
N GLU A 387 -16.50 7.63 -27.32
CA GLU A 387 -15.86 8.17 -28.52
C GLU A 387 -14.56 8.93 -28.24
N TRP A 388 -14.29 9.36 -26.99
CA TRP A 388 -13.02 10.01 -26.66
C TRP A 388 -11.83 9.07 -26.82
N LEU A 389 -12.03 7.77 -26.61
CA LEU A 389 -10.99 6.74 -26.79
C LEU A 389 -10.57 6.55 -28.26
N ASP A 390 -11.24 7.20 -29.21
CA ASP A 390 -10.80 7.25 -30.61
C ASP A 390 -9.55 8.13 -30.78
N SER A 391 -9.27 9.03 -29.83
CA SER A 391 -8.07 9.88 -29.85
C SER A 391 -6.88 9.16 -29.20
N PRO A 392 -5.75 8.98 -29.91
CA PRO A 392 -4.54 8.38 -29.34
C PRO A 392 -4.03 9.08 -28.08
N ARG A 393 -4.21 10.40 -27.96
CA ARG A 393 -3.80 11.16 -26.77
C ARG A 393 -4.63 10.83 -25.53
N VAL A 394 -5.93 10.52 -25.70
CA VAL A 394 -6.79 10.07 -24.59
C VAL A 394 -6.37 8.66 -24.16
N VAL A 395 -6.09 7.77 -25.13
CA VAL A 395 -5.61 6.41 -24.84
C VAL A 395 -4.25 6.43 -24.14
N GLN A 396 -3.34 7.31 -24.56
CA GLN A 396 -2.04 7.52 -23.92
C GLN A 396 -2.20 7.85 -22.44
N ALA A 397 -2.96 8.90 -22.12
CA ALA A 397 -3.14 9.32 -20.75
C ALA A 397 -3.91 8.29 -19.91
N LEU A 398 -4.91 7.61 -20.48
CA LEU A 398 -5.57 6.50 -19.79
C LEU A 398 -4.58 5.37 -19.48
N ALA A 399 -3.78 4.94 -20.44
CA ALA A 399 -2.78 3.89 -20.25
C ALA A 399 -1.76 4.27 -19.17
N LEU A 400 -1.26 5.51 -19.17
CA LEU A 400 -0.36 6.02 -18.14
C LEU A 400 -1.02 6.00 -16.74
N ALA A 401 -2.24 6.52 -16.62
CA ALA A 401 -2.95 6.56 -15.33
C ALA A 401 -3.24 5.15 -14.79
N LEU A 402 -3.64 4.22 -15.66
CA LEU A 402 -3.86 2.83 -15.27
C LEU A 402 -2.55 2.13 -14.89
N THR A 403 -1.46 2.39 -15.62
CA THR A 403 -0.13 1.83 -15.31
C THR A 403 0.37 2.30 -13.95
N SER A 404 0.19 3.59 -13.61
CA SER A 404 0.67 4.13 -12.34
C SER A 404 -0.01 3.53 -11.12
N ARG A 405 -1.30 3.14 -11.23
CA ARG A 405 -2.08 2.59 -10.11
C ARG A 405 -2.17 1.06 -10.11
N PHE A 406 -2.28 0.45 -11.27
CA PHE A 406 -2.58 -0.99 -11.41
C PHE A 406 -1.48 -1.78 -12.09
N GLY A 407 -0.41 -1.15 -12.60
CA GLY A 407 0.65 -1.84 -13.34
C GLY A 407 1.43 -2.85 -12.50
N SER A 408 1.45 -2.70 -11.17
CA SER A 408 2.06 -3.67 -10.26
C SER A 408 1.20 -4.92 -10.04
N LEU A 409 -0.09 -4.89 -10.43
CA LEU A 409 -1.10 -5.91 -10.12
C LEU A 409 -1.37 -6.81 -11.34
N PRO A 410 -0.82 -8.03 -11.39
CA PRO A 410 -0.87 -8.88 -12.58
C PRO A 410 -2.29 -9.19 -13.06
N TRP A 411 -3.22 -9.41 -12.13
CA TRP A 411 -4.61 -9.79 -12.43
C TRP A 411 -5.43 -8.66 -13.07
N MET A 412 -4.95 -7.42 -13.07
CA MET A 412 -5.63 -6.30 -13.74
C MET A 412 -5.37 -6.28 -15.25
N SER A 413 -4.29 -6.93 -15.72
CA SER A 413 -3.86 -6.96 -17.13
C SER A 413 -5.00 -7.30 -18.11
N PRO A 414 -5.74 -8.42 -17.92
CA PRO A 414 -6.74 -8.85 -18.91
C PRO A 414 -7.92 -7.89 -19.09
N SER A 415 -8.30 -7.17 -18.02
CA SER A 415 -9.50 -6.33 -18.03
C SER A 415 -9.23 -4.88 -18.40
N LEU A 416 -8.03 -4.37 -18.10
CA LEU A 416 -7.68 -2.96 -18.26
C LEU A 416 -6.65 -2.71 -19.37
N PHE A 417 -5.60 -3.54 -19.46
CA PHE A 417 -4.45 -3.26 -20.32
C PHE A 417 -4.55 -3.96 -21.66
N GLU A 418 -4.99 -5.23 -21.67
CA GLU A 418 -5.12 -6.01 -22.89
C GLU A 418 -6.03 -5.38 -23.97
N PRO A 419 -7.23 -4.83 -23.63
CA PRO A 419 -8.08 -4.17 -24.63
C PRO A 419 -7.44 -2.91 -25.24
N LEU A 420 -6.66 -2.17 -24.44
CA LEU A 420 -5.92 -1.00 -24.88
C LEU A 420 -4.73 -1.40 -25.76
N ALA A 421 -4.06 -2.49 -25.42
CA ALA A 421 -3.00 -3.08 -26.24
C ALA A 421 -3.53 -3.55 -27.60
N ASP A 422 -4.68 -4.25 -27.65
CA ASP A 422 -5.33 -4.62 -28.91
C ASP A 422 -5.62 -3.40 -29.80
N ARG A 423 -6.02 -2.28 -29.20
CA ARG A 423 -6.26 -1.03 -29.91
C ARG A 423 -4.96 -0.43 -30.46
N LEU A 424 -3.92 -0.32 -29.63
CA LEU A 424 -2.61 0.18 -30.06
C LEU A 424 -2.00 -0.69 -31.15
N GLU A 425 -2.06 -2.02 -31.01
CA GLU A 425 -1.52 -2.96 -31.99
C GLU A 425 -2.13 -2.76 -33.38
N ARG A 426 -3.43 -2.47 -33.46
CA ARG A 426 -4.10 -2.14 -34.73
C ARG A 426 -3.59 -0.84 -35.34
N TRP A 427 -3.23 0.15 -34.53
CA TRP A 427 -2.60 1.38 -35.02
C TRP A 427 -1.18 1.12 -35.53
N LEU A 428 -0.37 0.35 -34.79
CA LEU A 428 0.98 -0.03 -35.20
C LEU A 428 0.98 -0.86 -36.49
N GLU A 429 0.00 -1.75 -36.67
CA GLU A 429 -0.21 -2.49 -37.92
C GLU A 429 -0.48 -1.58 -39.12
N ARG A 430 -1.25 -0.52 -38.93
CA ARG A 430 -1.51 0.46 -39.99
C ARG A 430 -0.27 1.26 -40.33
N ILE A 431 0.48 1.72 -39.33
CA ILE A 431 1.77 2.41 -39.53
C ILE A 431 2.68 1.56 -40.43
N ARG A 432 2.83 0.26 -40.11
CA ARG A 432 3.61 -0.68 -40.96
C ARG A 432 3.02 -0.90 -42.34
N GLY A 433 1.71 -0.75 -42.51
CA GLY A 433 1.01 -0.92 -43.78
C GLY A 433 1.25 0.21 -44.78
N GLU A 434 1.65 1.39 -44.30
CA GLU A 434 1.87 2.59 -45.14
C GLU A 434 3.23 2.56 -45.86
N GLY A 435 4.22 1.85 -45.33
CA GLY A 435 5.53 1.71 -45.98
C GLY A 435 6.64 1.24 -45.04
N ASP A 436 7.83 1.11 -45.60
CA ASP A 436 9.06 0.87 -44.86
C ASP A 436 9.68 2.23 -44.48
N GLY A 437 9.99 2.42 -43.20
CA GLY A 437 10.66 3.62 -42.69
C GLY A 437 10.66 3.63 -41.15
N PRO A 438 11.65 4.28 -40.50
CA PRO A 438 11.69 4.37 -39.05
C PRO A 438 10.58 5.27 -38.52
N PHE A 439 10.00 4.89 -37.38
CA PHE A 439 8.97 5.64 -36.66
C PHE A 439 9.59 6.17 -35.35
N LEU A 440 10.33 7.27 -35.49
CA LEU A 440 11.17 7.83 -34.42
C LEU A 440 10.35 8.70 -33.46
N TRP A 441 10.83 8.80 -32.21
CA TRP A 441 10.17 9.53 -31.13
C TRP A 441 9.98 11.03 -31.41
N ASP A 442 11.03 11.70 -31.88
CA ASP A 442 11.04 13.16 -32.08
C ASP A 442 10.27 13.63 -33.33
N ASN A 443 9.76 12.70 -34.14
CA ASN A 443 9.08 13.01 -35.39
C ASN A 443 7.58 13.26 -35.16
N ALA A 444 7.10 14.45 -35.52
CA ALA A 444 5.69 14.84 -35.44
C ALA A 444 5.04 14.44 -34.10
N ASP A 445 3.91 13.72 -34.12
CA ASP A 445 3.19 13.28 -32.92
C ASP A 445 3.52 11.83 -32.51
N ASN A 446 4.58 11.22 -33.05
CA ASN A 446 4.92 9.80 -32.84
C ASN A 446 5.07 9.41 -31.37
N ALA A 447 5.62 10.31 -30.54
CA ALA A 447 5.75 10.15 -29.10
C ALA A 447 4.42 9.78 -28.41
N VAL A 448 3.26 10.17 -28.96
CA VAL A 448 1.95 9.79 -28.42
C VAL A 448 1.78 8.27 -28.41
N LEU A 449 2.01 7.63 -29.55
CA LEU A 449 1.82 6.19 -29.72
C LEU A 449 2.93 5.38 -29.06
N LEU A 450 4.18 5.87 -29.15
CA LEU A 450 5.34 5.22 -28.53
C LEU A 450 5.22 5.22 -26.99
N ARG A 451 4.85 6.36 -26.39
CA ARG A 451 4.63 6.45 -24.94
C ARG A 451 3.44 5.59 -24.49
N THR A 452 2.38 5.53 -25.29
CA THR A 452 1.26 4.59 -25.05
C THR A 452 1.76 3.15 -25.04
N GLY A 453 2.61 2.79 -25.99
CA GLY A 453 3.26 1.48 -26.07
C GLY A 453 4.08 1.16 -24.82
N LEU A 454 4.94 2.08 -24.40
CA LEU A 454 5.75 1.92 -23.18
C LEU A 454 4.86 1.71 -21.94
N ALA A 455 3.83 2.54 -21.75
CA ALA A 455 2.90 2.42 -20.63
C ALA A 455 2.25 1.02 -20.59
N LEU A 456 1.76 0.53 -21.74
CA LEU A 456 1.13 -0.78 -21.83
C LEU A 456 2.13 -1.93 -21.66
N VAL A 457 3.36 -1.80 -22.16
CA VAL A 457 4.44 -2.79 -21.93
C VAL A 457 4.70 -2.94 -20.44
N VAL A 458 4.87 -1.82 -19.72
CA VAL A 458 5.12 -1.81 -18.27
C VAL A 458 3.89 -2.32 -17.51
N GLY A 459 2.68 -1.86 -17.84
CA GLY A 459 1.46 -2.30 -17.17
C GLY A 459 1.12 -3.78 -17.35
N MET A 460 1.60 -4.41 -18.42
CA MET A 460 1.43 -5.84 -18.70
C MET A 460 2.62 -6.70 -18.28
N GLU A 461 3.73 -6.11 -17.81
CA GLU A 461 5.00 -6.83 -17.56
C GLU A 461 4.83 -7.98 -16.58
N ARG A 462 3.94 -7.87 -15.60
CA ARG A 462 3.68 -8.96 -14.64
C ARG A 462 2.49 -9.84 -15.02
N GLY A 463 1.41 -9.23 -15.50
CA GLY A 463 0.13 -9.90 -15.77
C GLY A 463 0.03 -10.62 -17.10
N ALA A 464 0.75 -10.13 -18.13
CA ALA A 464 0.72 -10.70 -19.47
C ALA A 464 2.11 -10.61 -20.12
N ARG A 465 3.12 -11.19 -19.45
CA ARG A 465 4.54 -11.19 -19.86
C ARG A 465 4.77 -11.42 -21.34
N GLU A 466 4.21 -12.49 -21.88
CA GLU A 466 4.40 -12.84 -23.29
C GLU A 466 3.82 -11.76 -24.22
N ARG A 467 2.68 -11.18 -23.85
CA ARG A 467 2.04 -10.11 -24.61
C ARG A 467 2.82 -8.79 -24.51
N SER A 468 3.28 -8.44 -23.31
CA SER A 468 4.20 -7.33 -23.06
C SER A 468 5.45 -7.45 -23.95
N ARG A 469 6.09 -8.63 -23.99
CA ARG A 469 7.25 -8.91 -24.87
C ARG A 469 6.94 -8.66 -26.34
N ARG A 470 5.86 -9.25 -26.84
CA ARG A 470 5.47 -9.13 -28.26
C ARG A 470 5.19 -7.68 -28.64
N LEU A 471 4.56 -6.91 -27.75
CA LEU A 471 4.32 -5.48 -27.97
C LEU A 471 5.65 -4.70 -28.02
N ALA A 472 6.56 -4.96 -27.08
CA ALA A 472 7.89 -4.34 -27.06
C ALA A 472 8.71 -4.67 -28.32
N GLU A 473 8.72 -5.95 -28.76
CA GLU A 473 9.37 -6.38 -30.00
C GLU A 473 8.81 -5.66 -31.25
N ARG A 474 7.49 -5.44 -31.29
CA ARG A 474 6.83 -4.67 -32.37
C ARG A 474 7.24 -3.21 -32.36
N LEU A 475 7.30 -2.58 -31.20
CA LEU A 475 7.74 -1.18 -31.05
C LEU A 475 9.20 -1.02 -31.49
N LEU A 476 10.09 -1.91 -31.06
CA LEU A 476 11.50 -1.93 -31.47
C LEU A 476 11.70 -2.16 -32.98
N THR A 477 10.75 -2.82 -33.65
CA THR A 477 10.80 -2.99 -35.11
C THR A 477 10.50 -1.68 -35.85
N LEU A 478 9.76 -0.77 -35.21
CA LEU A 478 9.39 0.53 -35.74
C LEU A 478 10.41 1.62 -35.35
N ASP A 479 10.91 1.58 -34.10
CA ASP A 479 11.93 2.47 -33.57
C ASP A 479 13.29 1.77 -33.52
N ASP A 480 14.17 2.09 -34.46
CA ASP A 480 15.51 1.52 -34.56
C ASP A 480 16.53 2.14 -33.59
N GLN A 481 16.17 3.23 -32.90
CA GLN A 481 17.03 3.93 -31.94
C GLN A 481 16.78 3.51 -30.48
N ASP A 482 15.77 2.68 -30.23
CA ASP A 482 15.31 2.31 -28.89
C ASP A 482 15.13 3.52 -27.96
N SER A 483 14.40 4.52 -28.44
CA SER A 483 14.08 5.76 -27.71
C SER A 483 13.37 5.50 -26.37
N LEU A 484 12.82 4.29 -26.20
CA LEU A 484 12.05 3.84 -25.05
C LEU A 484 12.84 2.93 -24.08
N GLY A 485 14.07 2.52 -24.43
CA GLY A 485 14.87 1.59 -23.62
C GLY A 485 14.26 0.19 -23.47
N LEU A 486 13.51 -0.28 -24.48
CA LEU A 486 12.81 -1.56 -24.46
C LEU A 486 13.73 -2.77 -24.70
N GLN A 487 14.94 -2.58 -25.22
CA GLN A 487 15.85 -3.69 -25.50
C GLN A 487 16.23 -4.48 -24.25
N GLU A 488 16.56 -3.80 -23.15
CA GLU A 488 16.92 -4.44 -21.87
C GLU A 488 15.74 -5.26 -21.33
N LEU A 489 14.51 -4.72 -21.40
CA LEU A 489 13.29 -5.42 -20.99
C LEU A 489 13.04 -6.69 -21.81
N VAL A 490 13.17 -6.62 -23.15
CA VAL A 490 12.98 -7.79 -24.01
C VAL A 490 14.06 -8.83 -23.76
N LEU A 491 15.32 -8.41 -23.58
CA LEU A 491 16.44 -9.30 -23.27
C LEU A 491 16.19 -10.07 -21.97
N ASP A 492 15.79 -9.36 -20.92
CA ASP A 492 15.50 -9.95 -19.61
C ASP A 492 14.36 -10.97 -19.69
N GLN A 493 13.28 -10.65 -20.42
CA GLN A 493 12.16 -11.58 -20.61
C GLN A 493 12.57 -12.83 -21.40
N LEU A 494 13.37 -12.69 -22.48
CA LEU A 494 13.88 -13.84 -23.25
C LEU A 494 14.76 -14.75 -22.39
N LEU A 495 15.63 -14.17 -21.56
CA LEU A 495 16.49 -14.92 -20.63
C LEU A 495 15.66 -15.66 -19.57
N ARG A 496 14.59 -15.05 -19.05
CA ARG A 496 13.66 -15.69 -18.11
C ARG A 496 12.91 -16.87 -18.73
N GLU A 497 12.55 -16.76 -20.01
CA GLU A 497 11.93 -17.84 -20.80
C GLU A 497 12.93 -18.92 -21.24
N GLY A 498 14.24 -18.75 -21.00
CA GLY A 498 15.29 -19.67 -21.45
C GLY A 498 15.55 -19.63 -22.96
N ARG A 499 15.15 -18.55 -23.64
CA ARG A 499 15.32 -18.35 -25.09
C ARG A 499 16.67 -17.70 -25.39
N ASP A 500 17.74 -18.34 -24.93
CA ASP A 500 19.09 -17.76 -24.92
C ASP A 500 19.63 -17.43 -26.33
N GLN A 501 19.22 -18.16 -27.36
CA GLN A 501 19.61 -17.87 -28.76
C GLN A 501 19.02 -16.56 -29.27
N GLU A 502 17.76 -16.28 -28.93
CA GLU A 502 17.06 -15.07 -29.36
C GLU A 502 17.56 -13.86 -28.56
N ALA A 503 17.83 -14.06 -27.27
CA ALA A 503 18.52 -13.09 -26.43
C ALA A 503 19.88 -12.69 -27.02
N LEU A 504 20.70 -13.67 -27.44
CA LEU A 504 21.98 -13.38 -28.10
C LEU A 504 21.79 -12.63 -29.43
N ALA A 505 20.88 -13.08 -30.29
CA ALA A 505 20.62 -12.43 -31.58
C ALA A 505 20.17 -10.97 -31.43
N LEU A 506 19.37 -10.64 -30.41
CA LEU A 506 18.97 -9.27 -30.10
C LEU A 506 20.20 -8.39 -29.83
N THR A 507 21.12 -8.86 -28.99
CA THR A 507 22.35 -8.12 -28.61
C THR A 507 23.35 -7.96 -29.76
N GLU A 508 23.29 -8.81 -30.79
CA GLU A 508 24.17 -8.74 -31.96
C GLU A 508 23.62 -7.81 -33.05
N THR A 509 22.29 -7.76 -33.19
CA THR A 509 21.62 -7.02 -34.27
C THR A 509 21.59 -5.52 -34.00
N ARG A 510 21.52 -5.11 -32.73
CA ARG A 510 21.34 -3.71 -32.31
C ARG A 510 22.44 -3.25 -31.37
N ARG A 511 23.69 -3.17 -31.86
CA ARG A 511 24.79 -2.62 -31.06
C ARG A 511 24.56 -1.12 -30.83
N GLU A 512 24.27 -0.76 -29.58
CA GLU A 512 24.22 0.64 -29.12
C GLU A 512 25.59 1.32 -29.28
N GLU A 513 25.60 2.63 -29.50
CA GLU A 513 26.83 3.43 -29.50
C GLU A 513 27.42 3.57 -28.08
N GLU A 514 26.56 3.59 -27.05
CA GLU A 514 26.94 3.55 -25.63
C GLU A 514 26.45 2.24 -25.00
N PRO A 515 27.33 1.42 -24.38
CA PRO A 515 26.93 0.12 -23.85
C PRO A 515 26.15 0.27 -22.54
N VAL A 516 24.96 -0.33 -22.45
CA VAL A 516 24.20 -0.46 -21.20
C VAL A 516 24.60 -1.74 -20.43
N LEU A 517 24.77 -1.64 -19.10
CA LEU A 517 25.20 -2.78 -18.27
C LEU A 517 24.29 -4.01 -18.41
N GLY A 518 22.97 -3.81 -18.45
CA GLY A 518 21.99 -4.89 -18.60
C GLY A 518 22.20 -5.71 -19.87
N MET A 519 22.44 -5.03 -20.99
CA MET A 519 22.70 -5.66 -22.29
C MET A 519 23.99 -6.49 -22.27
N LEU A 520 25.08 -5.95 -21.72
CA LEU A 520 26.35 -6.66 -21.60
C LEU A 520 26.24 -7.91 -20.70
N MET A 521 25.59 -7.76 -19.55
CA MET A 521 25.42 -8.84 -18.59
C MET A 521 24.45 -9.91 -19.09
N GLY A 522 23.35 -9.52 -19.72
CA GLY A 522 22.40 -10.44 -20.34
C GLY A 522 23.04 -11.24 -21.47
N ARG A 523 23.87 -10.60 -22.31
CA ARG A 523 24.67 -11.30 -23.34
C ARG A 523 25.64 -12.30 -22.71
N ALA A 524 26.36 -11.92 -21.65
CA ALA A 524 27.26 -12.82 -20.95
C ALA A 524 26.53 -14.05 -20.38
N LEU A 525 25.32 -13.86 -19.84
CA LEU A 525 24.47 -14.95 -19.34
C LEU A 525 24.00 -15.87 -20.47
N ALA A 526 23.53 -15.32 -21.60
CA ALA A 526 23.11 -16.09 -22.77
C ALA A 526 24.26 -16.94 -23.31
N LEU A 527 25.45 -16.35 -23.51
CA LEU A 527 26.65 -17.06 -23.99
C LEU A 527 27.08 -18.18 -23.03
N TYR A 528 27.04 -17.92 -21.72
CA TYR A 528 27.34 -18.94 -20.72
C TYR A 528 26.36 -20.11 -20.79
N ARG A 529 25.06 -19.84 -20.88
CA ARG A 529 24.02 -20.90 -20.99
C ARG A 529 24.12 -21.69 -22.29
N LEU A 530 24.55 -21.05 -23.38
CA LEU A 530 24.84 -21.67 -24.68
C LEU A 530 26.19 -22.42 -24.71
N SER A 531 26.95 -22.43 -23.62
CA SER A 531 28.29 -23.06 -23.52
C SER A 531 29.34 -22.44 -24.45
N HIS A 532 29.21 -21.14 -24.78
CA HIS A 532 30.20 -20.37 -25.53
C HIS A 532 31.18 -19.71 -24.54
N GLU A 533 31.99 -20.52 -23.86
CA GLU A 533 32.79 -20.07 -22.71
C GLU A 533 33.80 -18.96 -23.03
N GLU A 534 34.51 -19.05 -24.16
CA GLU A 534 35.52 -18.04 -24.55
C GLU A 534 34.87 -16.67 -24.82
N GLU A 535 33.72 -16.65 -25.49
CA GLU A 535 32.97 -15.42 -25.79
C GLU A 535 32.34 -14.84 -24.52
N ALA A 536 31.83 -15.70 -23.63
CA ALA A 536 31.29 -15.27 -22.34
C ALA A 536 32.36 -14.63 -21.45
N GLU A 537 33.57 -15.21 -21.39
CA GLU A 537 34.71 -14.62 -20.66
C GLU A 537 35.15 -13.27 -21.25
N ALA A 538 35.16 -13.14 -22.58
CA ALA A 538 35.44 -11.86 -23.24
C ALA A 538 34.38 -10.80 -22.88
N MET A 539 33.10 -11.17 -22.87
CA MET A 539 32.02 -10.26 -22.45
C MET A 539 32.16 -9.81 -20.99
N LEU A 540 32.61 -10.67 -20.07
CA LEU A 540 32.85 -10.24 -18.68
C LEU A 540 33.97 -9.19 -18.56
N GLN A 541 34.94 -9.19 -19.48
CA GLN A 541 35.98 -8.15 -19.51
C GLN A 541 35.39 -6.80 -19.95
N GLU A 542 34.45 -6.81 -20.91
CA GLU A 542 33.70 -5.61 -21.31
C GLU A 542 32.82 -5.09 -20.16
N VAL A 543 32.08 -5.98 -19.48
CA VAL A 543 31.30 -5.64 -18.27
C VAL A 543 32.17 -4.98 -17.22
N THR A 544 33.34 -5.54 -16.92
CA THR A 544 34.23 -5.02 -15.88
C THR A 544 34.82 -3.66 -16.27
N SER A 545 35.04 -3.45 -17.57
CA SER A 545 35.50 -2.17 -18.11
C SER A 545 34.43 -1.09 -18.04
N HIS A 546 33.16 -1.46 -18.24
CA HIS A 546 32.01 -0.57 -18.13
C HIS A 546 31.64 -0.28 -16.65
N ASN A 547 31.46 -1.32 -15.84
CA ASN A 547 31.10 -1.22 -14.43
C ASN A 547 31.91 -2.20 -13.56
N ALA A 548 32.94 -1.68 -12.89
CA ALA A 548 33.82 -2.45 -12.01
C ALA A 548 33.12 -3.04 -10.77
N HIS A 549 31.91 -2.60 -10.43
CA HIS A 549 31.15 -3.08 -9.27
C HIS A 549 30.20 -4.23 -9.60
N ALA A 550 29.84 -4.44 -10.86
CA ALA A 550 28.77 -5.35 -11.29
C ALA A 550 28.94 -6.79 -10.76
N LEU A 551 30.09 -7.41 -11.04
CA LEU A 551 30.33 -8.81 -10.67
C LEU A 551 30.35 -9.01 -9.15
N ALA A 552 31.04 -8.13 -8.42
CA ALA A 552 31.14 -8.19 -6.97
C ALA A 552 29.78 -7.97 -6.30
N MET A 553 28.97 -7.05 -6.83
CA MET A 553 27.62 -6.80 -6.36
C MET A 553 26.73 -8.02 -6.57
N LEU A 554 26.81 -8.67 -7.73
CA LEU A 554 25.99 -9.83 -8.08
C LEU A 554 26.35 -11.07 -7.25
N CYS A 555 27.64 -11.29 -6.95
CA CYS A 555 28.10 -12.43 -6.17
C CYS A 555 27.90 -12.29 -4.65
N ALA A 556 27.75 -11.07 -4.12
CA ALA A 556 27.56 -10.87 -2.68
C ALA A 556 26.24 -11.50 -2.19
N ASP A 557 26.23 -12.09 -1.00
CA ASP A 557 25.02 -12.67 -0.40
C ASP A 557 24.06 -11.58 0.06
N ASN A 558 24.54 -10.63 0.87
CA ASN A 558 23.74 -9.53 1.41
C ASN A 558 24.47 -8.17 1.28
N PRO A 559 24.61 -7.62 0.05
CA PRO A 559 25.19 -6.30 -0.14
C PRO A 559 24.30 -5.21 0.48
N ARG A 560 24.91 -4.13 0.96
CA ARG A 560 24.16 -2.98 1.48
C ARG A 560 23.35 -2.34 0.33
N PRO A 561 22.04 -2.11 0.51
CA PRO A 561 21.21 -1.48 -0.51
C PRO A 561 21.70 -0.08 -0.84
N VAL A 562 21.73 0.22 -2.14
CA VAL A 562 21.99 1.57 -2.66
C VAL A 562 20.63 2.19 -2.92
N ARG A 563 20.35 3.34 -2.29
CA ARG A 563 19.10 4.05 -2.52
C ARG A 563 19.17 4.76 -3.88
N THR A 564 18.47 4.23 -4.85
CA THR A 564 18.02 4.97 -6.04
C THR A 564 16.66 5.61 -5.73
N GLY A 565 16.37 6.78 -6.28
CA GLY A 565 14.98 7.25 -6.31
C GLY A 565 14.17 6.30 -7.19
N GLN A 566 12.88 6.10 -6.90
CA GLN A 566 12.02 5.21 -7.69
C GLN A 566 12.03 5.55 -9.19
N ASP A 567 12.31 6.81 -9.54
CA ASP A 567 12.33 7.30 -10.93
C ASP A 567 13.72 7.79 -11.41
N SER A 568 14.80 7.57 -10.65
CA SER A 568 16.14 8.02 -11.09
C SER A 568 16.88 6.89 -11.81
N VAL A 569 17.04 7.02 -13.12
CA VAL A 569 17.96 6.17 -13.92
C VAL A 569 19.36 6.26 -13.29
N ALA A 570 19.92 5.12 -12.90
CA ALA A 570 21.25 5.09 -12.31
C ALA A 570 22.30 5.49 -13.36
N GLU A 571 23.24 6.35 -12.99
CA GLU A 571 24.31 6.74 -13.92
C GLU A 571 25.17 5.52 -14.31
N PRO A 572 25.52 5.38 -15.61
CA PRO A 572 26.34 4.27 -16.09
C PRO A 572 27.69 4.13 -15.36
N GLY A 573 28.10 2.89 -15.12
CA GLY A 573 29.35 2.54 -14.42
C GLY A 573 29.30 2.73 -12.90
N THR A 574 28.20 3.22 -12.33
CA THR A 574 28.09 3.46 -10.88
C THR A 574 27.74 2.21 -10.09
N ARG A 575 27.96 2.29 -8.76
CA ARG A 575 27.49 1.26 -7.84
C ARG A 575 25.96 1.15 -7.79
N ALA A 576 25.24 2.22 -8.13
CA ALA A 576 23.79 2.24 -8.18
C ALA A 576 23.26 1.40 -9.35
N GLU A 577 23.86 1.52 -10.54
CA GLU A 577 23.54 0.71 -11.72
C GLU A 577 23.78 -0.79 -11.45
N ALA A 578 24.92 -1.13 -10.83
CA ALA A 578 25.21 -2.52 -10.43
C ALA A 578 24.19 -3.07 -9.41
N TRP A 579 23.66 -2.22 -8.52
CA TRP A 579 22.63 -2.59 -7.56
C TRP A 579 21.27 -2.79 -8.25
N GLN A 580 20.91 -1.93 -9.20
CA GLN A 580 19.70 -2.05 -10.01
C GLN A 580 19.71 -3.36 -10.81
N TYR A 581 20.78 -3.62 -11.57
CA TYR A 581 20.92 -4.87 -12.33
C TYR A 581 20.84 -6.12 -11.43
N ARG A 582 21.51 -6.10 -10.27
CA ARG A 582 21.41 -7.20 -9.31
C ARG A 582 19.97 -7.43 -8.86
N THR A 583 19.26 -6.35 -8.53
CA THR A 583 17.89 -6.43 -8.01
C THR A 583 16.97 -7.06 -9.05
N LEU A 584 17.15 -6.71 -10.33
CA LEU A 584 16.37 -7.24 -11.43
C LEU A 584 16.74 -8.68 -11.79
N MET A 585 18.02 -9.00 -11.99
CA MET A 585 18.41 -10.23 -12.72
C MET A 585 19.15 -11.28 -11.90
N ARG A 586 19.44 -11.04 -10.61
CA ARG A 586 20.19 -12.00 -9.79
C ARG A 586 19.54 -13.38 -9.69
N ASP A 587 18.22 -13.43 -9.65
CA ASP A 587 17.44 -14.67 -9.61
C ASP A 587 17.77 -15.56 -10.82
N GLN A 588 17.91 -14.98 -12.01
CA GLN A 588 18.27 -15.69 -13.23
C GLN A 588 19.69 -16.28 -13.18
N TRP A 589 20.63 -15.55 -12.61
CA TRP A 589 21.99 -16.05 -12.36
C TRP A 589 22.01 -17.18 -11.33
N ARG A 590 21.17 -17.09 -10.29
CA ARG A 590 21.06 -18.13 -9.24
C ARG A 590 20.41 -19.40 -9.76
N ALA A 591 19.39 -19.28 -10.61
CA ALA A 591 18.70 -20.40 -11.23
C ALA A 591 19.59 -21.14 -12.25
N THR A 592 20.59 -20.45 -12.81
CA THR A 592 21.51 -21.04 -13.81
C THR A 592 22.61 -21.86 -13.12
N PRO A 593 22.73 -23.18 -13.39
CA PRO A 593 23.73 -24.03 -12.74
C PRO A 593 25.16 -23.53 -12.91
N GLY A 594 25.86 -23.34 -11.78
CA GLY A 594 27.28 -22.96 -11.77
C GLY A 594 27.59 -21.51 -12.13
N ALA A 595 26.62 -20.70 -12.59
CA ALA A 595 26.87 -19.37 -13.13
C ALA A 595 27.47 -18.40 -12.09
N LEU A 596 26.93 -18.38 -10.86
CA LEU A 596 27.49 -17.54 -9.78
C LEU A 596 28.91 -17.98 -9.38
N ALA A 597 29.20 -19.28 -9.37
CA ALA A 597 30.55 -19.78 -9.08
C ALA A 597 31.53 -19.42 -10.20
N TRP A 598 31.09 -19.45 -11.47
CA TRP A 598 31.85 -18.99 -12.62
C TRP A 598 32.16 -17.49 -12.56
N LEU A 599 31.17 -16.64 -12.21
CA LEU A 599 31.40 -15.21 -11.99
C LEU A 599 32.42 -14.96 -10.87
N GLN A 600 32.34 -15.72 -9.77
CA GLN A 600 33.25 -15.58 -8.64
C GLN A 600 34.69 -16.03 -8.97
N ALA A 601 34.85 -17.01 -9.85
CA ALA A 601 36.17 -17.40 -10.37
C ALA A 601 36.77 -16.29 -11.25
N ASN A 602 35.96 -15.58 -12.03
CA ASN A 602 36.42 -14.46 -12.86
C ASN A 602 36.71 -13.19 -12.07
N LEU A 603 36.06 -12.97 -10.92
CA LEU A 603 36.38 -11.91 -9.96
C LEU A 603 37.78 -12.04 -9.32
N SER A 604 38.31 -13.26 -9.29
CA SER A 604 39.59 -13.57 -8.62
C SER A 604 40.77 -13.72 -9.58
N ARG A 605 40.53 -13.57 -10.89
CA ARG A 605 41.54 -13.43 -11.94
C ARG A 605 41.88 -11.96 -12.13
#